data_AF-A0A6G4RFW5-F1
#
_entry.id   AF-A0A6G4RFW5-F1
#
_cell.length_a   1.000
_cell.length_b   1.000
_cell.length_c   1.000
_cell.angle_alpha   90.00
_cell.angle_beta   90.00
_cell.angle_gamma   90.00
#
_symmetry.space_group_name_H-M   'P 1'
#
loop_
_entity.id
_entity.type
_entity.pdbx_description
1 polymer ?
#
loop_
_entity_poly.entity_id
_entity_poly.type
_entity_poly.pdbx_seq_one_letter_code
_entity_poly.pdbx_strand_id
1 'polypeptide(L)'
;MYANNPRDLQGLDRPDASPENHPEWTTLTARTRDILFAIACLEQTAQPAIPAKLKPALQRWYPDVEPTQLHADLQTLTHKNYLTEQPATSTYQLTPDAQNLLETYTSHLQQILNPDTITLELERPLTLGDIEQTHTKLLEECR
;
A
#
# COMPACT_ATOMS: atom_id res chain seq x y z
N MET A 1 -15.10 3.28 4.51
CA MET A 1 -13.68 3.27 4.09
C MET A 1 -13.45 1.86 3.60
N TYR A 2 -13.14 1.68 2.31
CA TYR A 2 -13.11 0.35 1.68
C TYR A 2 -11.83 -0.40 2.10
N ALA A 3 -11.98 -1.62 2.59
CA ALA A 3 -10.84 -2.51 2.81
C ALA A 3 -10.62 -3.32 1.52
N ASN A 4 -9.93 -2.71 0.55
CA ASN A 4 -9.26 -3.52 -0.46
C ASN A 4 -8.29 -4.42 0.33
N ASN A 5 -8.55 -5.73 0.36
CA ASN A 5 -7.63 -6.71 0.92
C ASN A 5 -6.82 -7.32 -0.25
N PRO A 6 -5.80 -6.63 -0.79
CA PRO A 6 -4.97 -7.17 -1.86
C PRO A 6 -4.20 -8.43 -1.41
N ARG A 7 -4.23 -8.76 -0.11
CA ARG A 7 -3.54 -9.89 0.48
C ARG A 7 -4.11 -11.26 0.06
N ASP A 8 -5.42 -11.36 -0.18
CA ASP A 8 -6.03 -12.60 -0.71
C ASP A 8 -5.62 -12.84 -2.17
N LEU A 9 -5.23 -11.79 -2.89
CA LEU A 9 -4.64 -11.89 -4.24
C LEU A 9 -3.12 -12.10 -4.19
N GLN A 10 -2.46 -11.79 -3.06
CA GLN A 10 -1.01 -11.93 -2.86
C GLN A 10 -0.60 -13.16 -2.05
N GLY A 11 -1.55 -14.00 -1.63
CA GLY A 11 -1.31 -15.34 -1.07
C GLY A 11 -0.13 -15.44 -0.13
N LEU A 12 -0.08 -14.62 0.94
CA LEU A 12 0.79 -14.59 2.14
C LEU A 12 2.29 -14.99 2.10
N ASP A 13 2.81 -15.59 1.04
CA ASP A 13 4.13 -16.19 0.93
C ASP A 13 4.47 -16.55 -0.54
N ARG A 14 4.10 -15.72 -1.52
CA ARG A 14 4.66 -15.85 -2.88
C ARG A 14 5.89 -14.96 -3.06
N PRO A 15 7.12 -15.45 -2.81
CA PRO A 15 8.36 -14.81 -3.27
C PRO A 15 8.47 -14.72 -4.82
N ASP A 16 7.51 -15.29 -5.54
CA ASP A 16 7.49 -15.58 -6.98
C ASP A 16 6.60 -14.62 -7.80
N ALA A 17 5.93 -13.63 -7.19
CA ALA A 17 5.25 -12.55 -7.92
C ALA A 17 6.14 -11.30 -8.11
N SER A 18 7.45 -11.49 -8.23
CA SER A 18 8.33 -10.39 -8.60
C SER A 18 8.15 -10.09 -10.08
N PRO A 19 7.98 -8.81 -10.48
CA PRO A 19 8.18 -8.45 -11.87
C PRO A 19 9.57 -8.94 -12.30
N GLU A 20 9.63 -9.55 -13.50
CA GLU A 20 10.89 -10.01 -14.08
C GLU A 20 11.89 -8.84 -14.04
N ASN A 21 13.10 -9.08 -13.52
CA ASN A 21 14.19 -8.11 -13.38
C ASN A 21 14.17 -7.13 -12.19
N HIS A 22 13.33 -7.34 -11.15
CA HIS A 22 13.37 -6.53 -9.92
C HIS A 22 13.74 -7.34 -8.66
N PRO A 23 15.01 -7.81 -8.52
CA PRO A 23 15.46 -8.56 -7.35
C PRO A 23 15.32 -7.77 -6.05
N GLU A 24 15.30 -6.44 -6.14
CA GLU A 24 15.11 -5.56 -5.00
C GLU A 24 13.76 -5.78 -4.29
N TRP A 25 12.70 -6.05 -5.05
CA TRP A 25 11.37 -6.34 -4.49
C TRP A 25 11.40 -7.58 -3.61
N THR A 26 12.04 -8.66 -4.08
CA THR A 26 12.13 -9.93 -3.35
C THR A 26 13.01 -9.83 -2.11
N THR A 27 13.94 -8.88 -2.06
CA THR A 27 14.78 -8.64 -0.86
C THR A 27 14.06 -7.91 0.28
N LEU A 28 12.91 -7.27 0.00
CA LEU A 28 12.08 -6.65 1.02
C LEU A 28 11.22 -7.70 1.71
N THR A 29 11.05 -7.57 3.03
CA THR A 29 10.06 -8.37 3.76
C THR A 29 8.65 -7.93 3.38
N ALA A 30 7.65 -8.81 3.57
CA ALA A 30 6.24 -8.47 3.36
C ALA A 30 5.85 -7.19 4.11
N ARG A 31 6.26 -7.05 5.38
CA ARG A 31 5.95 -5.87 6.20
C ARG A 31 6.56 -4.58 5.62
N THR A 32 7.80 -4.64 5.15
CA THR A 32 8.44 -3.47 4.52
C THR A 32 7.79 -3.08 3.20
N ARG A 33 7.29 -4.04 2.40
CA ARG A 33 6.49 -3.75 1.20
C ARG A 33 5.15 -3.10 1.57
N ASP A 34 4.49 -3.62 2.60
CA ASP A 34 3.22 -3.07 3.10
C ASP A 34 3.38 -1.66 3.69
N ILE A 35 4.53 -1.35 4.31
CA ILE A 35 4.87 0.01 4.74
C ILE A 35 4.99 0.95 3.53
N LEU A 36 5.67 0.54 2.46
CA LEU A 36 5.77 1.35 1.23
C LEU A 36 4.40 1.62 0.62
N PHE A 37 3.53 0.61 0.55
CA PHE A 37 2.15 0.77 0.11
C PHE A 37 1.34 1.70 1.03
N ALA A 38 1.46 1.56 2.35
CA ALA A 38 0.75 2.42 3.29
C ALA A 38 1.17 3.89 3.14
N ILE A 39 2.45 4.16 2.92
CA ILE A 39 2.97 5.50 2.64
C ILE A 39 2.42 6.01 1.31
N ALA A 40 2.47 5.21 0.24
CA ALA A 40 1.90 5.57 -1.07
C ALA A 40 0.42 5.97 -0.97
N CYS A 41 -0.38 5.19 -0.22
CA CYS A 41 -1.78 5.49 0.03
C CYS A 41 -1.97 6.79 0.81
N LEU A 42 -1.13 7.05 1.82
CA LEU A 42 -1.21 8.29 2.59
C LEU A 42 -0.81 9.51 1.76
N GLU A 43 0.20 9.39 0.88
CA GLU A 43 0.62 10.46 -0.05
C GLU A 43 -0.49 10.87 -1.03
N GLN A 44 -1.38 9.94 -1.40
CA GLN A 44 -2.57 10.23 -2.22
C GLN A 44 -3.70 10.92 -1.43
N THR A 45 -3.54 11.07 -0.10
CA THR A 45 -4.48 11.79 0.76
C THR A 45 -3.88 13.10 1.24
N ALA A 46 -4.69 13.95 1.86
CA ALA A 46 -4.20 15.13 2.55
C ALA A 46 -3.47 14.81 3.90
N GLN A 47 -3.23 13.54 4.22
CA GLN A 47 -2.62 13.13 5.49
C GLN A 47 -1.12 12.85 5.34
N PRO A 48 -0.27 13.40 6.22
CA PRO A 48 1.16 13.11 6.17
C PRO A 48 1.44 11.67 6.64
N ALA A 49 2.40 11.02 5.99
CA ALA A 49 2.86 9.68 6.36
C ALA A 49 3.82 9.75 7.56
N ILE A 50 3.26 10.02 8.73
CA ILE A 50 3.95 9.99 10.03
C ILE A 50 3.70 8.64 10.73
N PRO A 51 4.58 8.21 11.66
CA PRO A 51 4.43 6.92 12.37
C PRO A 51 3.06 6.74 13.05
N ALA A 52 2.51 7.81 13.61
CA ALA A 52 1.18 7.82 14.24
C ALA A 52 0.03 7.52 13.28
N LYS A 53 0.20 7.75 11.97
CA LYS A 53 -0.78 7.44 10.92
C LYS A 53 -0.51 6.10 10.24
N LEU A 54 0.77 5.73 10.14
CA LEU A 54 1.19 4.44 9.59
C LEU A 54 0.79 3.28 10.48
N LYS A 55 0.90 3.40 11.81
CA LYS A 55 0.50 2.30 12.72
C LYS A 55 -0.99 1.91 12.54
N PRO A 56 -1.96 2.84 12.57
CA PRO A 56 -3.35 2.51 12.26
C PRO A 56 -3.55 1.92 10.86
N ALA A 57 -2.85 2.44 9.84
CA ALA A 57 -2.96 1.93 8.47
C ALA A 57 -2.49 0.47 8.36
N LEU A 58 -1.49 0.07 9.15
CA LEU A 58 -0.94 -1.28 9.18
C LEU A 58 -1.64 -2.21 10.18
N GLN A 59 -2.43 -1.67 11.10
CA GLN A 59 -2.99 -2.39 12.25
C GLN A 59 -3.86 -3.58 11.84
N ARG A 60 -4.54 -3.50 10.69
CA ARG A 60 -5.33 -4.62 10.15
C ARG A 60 -4.47 -5.85 9.82
N TRP A 61 -3.25 -5.63 9.34
CA TRP A 61 -2.37 -6.70 8.86
C TRP A 61 -1.29 -7.09 9.87
N TYR A 62 -0.96 -6.17 10.78
CA TYR A 62 0.08 -6.31 11.80
C TYR A 62 -0.42 -5.72 13.13
N PRO A 63 -1.40 -6.35 13.80
CA PRO A 63 -1.98 -5.81 15.04
C PRO A 63 -0.95 -5.67 16.17
N ASP A 64 0.03 -6.56 16.20
CA ASP A 64 1.07 -6.64 17.22
C ASP A 64 2.35 -5.86 16.83
N VAL A 65 2.29 -4.99 15.81
CA VAL A 65 3.47 -4.19 15.44
C VAL A 65 3.78 -3.15 16.51
N GLU A 66 4.91 -3.36 17.18
CA GLU A 66 5.41 -2.43 18.17
C GLU A 66 5.95 -1.16 17.51
N PRO A 67 5.80 0.02 18.15
CA PRO A 67 6.32 1.28 17.60
C PRO A 67 7.83 1.25 17.30
N THR A 68 8.60 0.54 18.12
CA THR A 68 10.05 0.36 17.92
C THR A 68 10.36 -0.43 16.66
N GLN A 69 9.57 -1.45 16.35
CA GLN A 69 9.72 -2.26 15.15
C GLN A 69 9.37 -1.45 13.90
N LEU A 70 8.25 -0.71 13.94
CA LEU A 70 7.87 0.20 12.86
C LEU A 70 8.95 1.24 12.60
N HIS A 71 9.55 1.82 13.66
CA HIS A 71 10.64 2.78 13.51
C HIS A 71 11.89 2.15 12.88
N ALA A 72 12.26 0.93 13.28
CA ALA A 72 13.38 0.21 12.69
C ALA A 72 13.15 -0.12 11.20
N ASP A 73 11.92 -0.49 10.82
CA ASP A 73 11.57 -0.72 9.42
C ASP A 73 11.65 0.58 8.60
N LEU A 74 11.15 1.70 9.13
CA LEU A 74 11.24 3.01 8.49
C LEU A 74 12.70 3.44 8.31
N GLN A 75 13.54 3.29 9.34
CA GLN A 75 14.97 3.57 9.24
C GLN A 75 15.65 2.69 8.17
N THR A 76 15.30 1.40 8.11
CA THR A 76 15.82 0.47 7.12
C THR A 76 15.44 0.91 5.70
N LEU A 77 14.18 1.30 5.48
CA LEU A 77 13.70 1.78 4.20
C LEU A 77 14.33 3.12 3.78
N THR A 78 14.55 4.03 4.73
CA THR A 78 15.30 5.28 4.50
C THR A 78 16.76 4.98 4.12
N HIS A 79 17.43 4.05 4.83
CA HIS A 79 18.81 3.68 4.54
C HIS A 79 18.96 3.00 3.17
N LYS A 80 17.96 2.23 2.75
CA LYS A 80 17.88 1.62 1.42
C LYS A 80 17.46 2.59 0.31
N ASN A 81 17.34 3.89 0.60
CA ASN A 81 16.93 4.93 -0.35
C ASN A 81 15.50 4.75 -0.92
N TYR A 82 14.61 4.07 -0.20
CA TYR A 82 13.20 3.99 -0.59
C TYR A 82 12.35 5.10 0.04
N LEU A 83 12.81 5.66 1.16
CA LEU A 83 12.13 6.74 1.85
C LEU A 83 13.06 7.93 2.06
N THR A 84 12.47 9.12 2.02
CA THR A 84 13.07 10.35 2.55
C THR A 84 12.30 10.74 3.81
N GLU A 85 13.01 11.03 4.90
CA GLU A 85 12.43 11.56 6.12
C GLU A 85 12.58 13.08 6.15
N GLN A 86 11.51 13.78 6.51
CA GLN A 86 11.54 15.18 6.90
C GLN A 86 11.66 15.28 8.43
N PRO A 87 12.85 15.59 9.00
CA PRO A 87 13.09 15.44 10.43
C PRO A 87 12.23 16.35 11.31
N ALA A 88 11.84 17.52 10.80
CA ALA A 88 11.04 18.49 11.55
C ALA A 88 9.62 18.00 11.87
N THR A 89 9.07 17.13 11.02
CA THR A 89 7.69 16.62 11.12
C THR A 89 7.64 15.11 11.26
N SER A 90 8.79 14.42 11.21
CA SER A 90 8.91 12.97 11.11
C SER A 90 8.00 12.38 10.02
N THR A 91 7.86 13.13 8.92
CA THR A 91 7.05 12.71 7.76
C THR A 91 7.95 11.96 6.79
N TYR A 92 7.49 10.79 6.36
CA TYR A 92 8.18 9.98 5.38
C TYR A 92 7.55 10.18 4.01
N GLN A 93 8.39 10.20 2.97
CA GLN A 93 7.96 10.29 1.58
C GLN A 93 8.66 9.23 0.76
N LEU A 94 7.98 8.70 -0.26
CA LEU A 94 8.60 7.77 -1.19
C LEU A 94 9.64 8.50 -2.04
N THR A 95 10.77 7.85 -2.27
CA THR A 95 11.72 8.31 -3.28
C THR A 95 11.20 7.96 -4.69
N PRO A 96 11.73 8.61 -5.75
CA PRO A 96 11.38 8.24 -7.12
C PRO A 96 11.62 6.75 -7.42
N ASP A 97 12.67 6.17 -6.84
CA ASP A 97 13.00 4.74 -6.99
C ASP A 97 11.92 3.85 -6.36
N ALA A 98 11.45 4.19 -5.16
CA ALA A 98 10.38 3.46 -4.50
C ALA A 98 9.05 3.59 -5.24
N GLN A 99 8.75 4.76 -5.79
CA GLN A 99 7.54 4.98 -6.60
C GLN A 99 7.56 4.11 -7.85
N ASN A 100 8.66 4.13 -8.60
CA ASN A 100 8.83 3.28 -9.80
C ASN A 100 8.73 1.79 -9.46
N LEU A 101 9.34 1.37 -8.34
CA LEU A 101 9.26 -0.01 -7.86
C LEU A 101 7.80 -0.43 -7.57
N LEU A 102 7.01 0.42 -6.90
CA LEU A 102 5.61 0.17 -6.61
C LEU A 102 4.74 0.18 -7.87
N GLU A 103 4.97 1.10 -8.80
CA GLU A 103 4.26 1.17 -10.08
C GLU A 103 4.52 -0.07 -10.93
N THR A 104 5.77 -0.52 -11.00
CA THR A 104 6.16 -1.73 -11.73
C THR A 104 5.51 -2.97 -11.12
N TYR A 105 5.53 -3.10 -9.79
CA TYR A 105 4.88 -4.21 -9.11
C TYR A 105 3.35 -4.18 -9.27
N THR A 106 2.73 -3.00 -9.21
CA THR A 106 1.29 -2.84 -9.43
C THR A 106 0.90 -3.22 -10.86
N SER A 107 1.69 -2.79 -11.85
CA SER A 107 1.49 -3.15 -13.26
C SER A 107 1.64 -4.65 -13.49
N HIS A 108 2.62 -5.28 -12.85
CA HIS A 108 2.83 -6.72 -12.88
C HIS A 108 1.64 -7.49 -12.28
N LEU A 109 1.13 -7.03 -11.13
CA LEU A 109 -0.08 -7.60 -10.54
C LEU A 109 -1.28 -7.48 -11.48
N GLN A 110 -1.47 -6.34 -12.16
CA GLN A 110 -2.56 -6.17 -13.13
C GLN A 110 -2.45 -7.15 -14.30
N GLN A 111 -1.23 -7.42 -14.79
CA GLN A 111 -0.98 -8.37 -15.87
C GLN A 111 -1.24 -9.83 -15.46
N ILE A 112 -0.88 -10.21 -14.23
CA ILE A 112 -1.09 -11.58 -13.74
C ILE A 112 -2.54 -11.81 -13.34
N LEU A 113 -3.16 -10.81 -12.71
CA LEU A 113 -4.49 -10.96 -12.13
C LEU A 113 -5.60 -10.87 -13.18
N ASN A 114 -5.34 -10.33 -14.38
CA ASN A 114 -6.34 -10.11 -15.45
C ASN A 114 -7.71 -9.72 -14.85
N PRO A 115 -7.83 -8.55 -14.20
CA PRO A 115 -8.94 -8.28 -13.31
C PRO A 115 -10.19 -7.92 -14.11
N ASP A 116 -10.80 -8.89 -14.78
CA ASP A 116 -12.18 -8.80 -15.24
C ASP A 116 -13.14 -8.75 -14.04
N THR A 117 -12.68 -9.13 -12.85
CA THR A 117 -13.47 -9.12 -11.62
C THR A 117 -12.60 -8.82 -10.41
N ILE A 118 -12.95 -7.78 -9.65
CA ILE A 118 -12.39 -7.49 -8.33
C ILE A 118 -13.47 -7.83 -7.30
N THR A 119 -13.18 -8.77 -6.41
CA THR A 119 -14.08 -9.10 -5.29
C THR A 119 -13.66 -8.29 -4.07
N LEU A 120 -14.58 -7.45 -3.58
CA LEU A 120 -14.39 -6.66 -2.37
C LEU A 120 -15.25 -7.24 -1.25
N GLU A 121 -14.61 -7.65 -0.15
CA GLU A 121 -15.34 -7.95 1.08
C GLU A 121 -15.66 -6.66 1.82
N LEU A 122 -16.93 -6.46 2.12
CA LEU A 122 -17.44 -5.25 2.71
C LEU A 122 -17.79 -5.48 4.18
N GLU A 123 -17.33 -4.59 5.05
CA GLU A 123 -17.65 -4.64 6.48
C GLU A 123 -19.15 -4.45 6.77
N ARG A 124 -19.91 -3.95 5.79
CA ARG A 124 -21.36 -3.86 5.81
C ARG A 124 -21.95 -4.25 4.44
N PRO A 125 -23.17 -4.79 4.38
CA PRO A 125 -23.85 -5.04 3.11
C PRO A 125 -23.95 -3.76 2.28
N LEU A 126 -23.66 -3.85 0.98
CA LEU A 126 -23.92 -2.77 0.04
C LEU A 126 -25.43 -2.58 -0.10
N THR A 127 -25.88 -1.33 -0.02
CA THR A 127 -27.22 -0.95 -0.47
C THR A 127 -27.17 -0.44 -1.91
N LEU A 128 -28.32 -0.46 -2.60
CA LEU A 128 -28.42 0.07 -3.96
C LEU A 128 -27.95 1.54 -4.04
N GLY A 129 -28.25 2.34 -3.00
CA GLY A 129 -27.85 3.74 -2.92
C GLY A 129 -26.34 3.94 -2.81
N ASP A 130 -25.61 3.03 -2.13
CA ASP A 130 -24.15 3.10 -2.06
C ASP A 130 -23.51 2.88 -3.46
N ILE A 131 -24.12 2.01 -4.28
CA ILE A 131 -23.66 1.72 -5.65
C ILE A 131 -23.91 2.93 -6.55
N GLU A 132 -25.11 3.51 -6.51
CA GLU A 132 -25.46 4.69 -7.31
C GLU A 132 -24.57 5.89 -6.99
N GLN A 133 -24.29 6.11 -5.70
CA GLN A 133 -23.43 7.19 -5.25
C GLN A 133 -21.98 6.97 -5.71
N THR A 134 -21.47 5.75 -5.61
CA THR A 134 -20.11 5.42 -6.04
C THR A 134 -19.96 5.54 -7.56
N HIS A 135 -20.95 5.06 -8.33
CA HIS A 135 -20.97 5.17 -9.79
C HIS A 135 -20.99 6.63 -10.26
N THR A 136 -21.82 7.47 -9.64
CA THR A 136 -21.89 8.90 -9.95
C THR A 136 -20.55 9.57 -9.73
N LYS A 137 -19.89 9.26 -8.59
CA LYS A 137 -18.58 9.80 -8.25
C LYS A 137 -17.48 9.35 -9.22
N LEU A 138 -17.51 8.08 -9.64
CA LEU A 138 -16.56 7.55 -10.64
C LEU A 138 -16.74 8.24 -12.01
N LEU A 139 -17.97 8.51 -12.44
CA LEU A 139 -18.23 9.23 -13.68
C LEU A 139 -17.77 10.68 -13.66
N GLU A 140 -17.77 11.32 -12.48
CA GLU A 140 -17.26 12.67 -12.29
C GLU A 140 -15.73 12.73 -12.33
N GLU A 141 -15.04 11.74 -11.74
CA GLU A 141 -13.57 11.66 -11.71
C GLU A 141 -12.96 11.19 -13.05
N CYS A 142 -13.73 10.53 -13.90
CA CYS A 142 -13.30 10.10 -15.25
C CYS A 142 -13.57 11.13 -16.37
N ARG A 143 -14.03 12.34 -16.03
CA ARG A 143 -14.25 13.44 -16.97
C ARG A 143 -13.15 14.48 -16.90
#